data_AF-A0A974P4Z1-F1
#
_entry.id   AF-A0A974P4Z1-F1
#
_cell.length_a   1.000
_cell.length_b   1.000
_cell.length_c   1.000
_cell.angle_alpha   90.00
_cell.angle_beta   90.00
_cell.angle_gamma   90.00
#
_symmetry.space_group_name_H-M   'P 1'
#
loop_
_entity.id
_entity.type
_entity.pdbx_description
1 polymer ?
#
loop_
_entity_poly.entity_id
_entity_poly.type
_entity_poly.pdbx_seq_one_letter_code
_entity_poly.pdbx_strand_id
1 'polypeptide(L)'
;MAIVFGVALLAAAVANMTPKPLGVDAPAGVFSAGRAMVDDRVIAKVPHPVGSPANYAVRNYLVGRMTQLGLAPRSNASTPSRNARARSPW
;
A
#
# COMPACT_ATOMS: atom_id res chain seq x y z
N MET A 1 -5.11 -41.23 4.86
CA MET A 1 -4.32 -40.20 4.13
C MET A 1 -5.16 -39.02 3.69
N ALA A 2 -6.28 -39.21 2.97
CA ALA A 2 -7.15 -38.10 2.53
C ALA A 2 -7.68 -37.20 3.68
N ILE A 3 -8.11 -37.80 4.81
CA ILE A 3 -8.62 -37.05 5.96
C ILE A 3 -7.53 -36.17 6.60
N VAL A 4 -6.33 -36.72 6.82
CA VAL A 4 -5.20 -35.99 7.39
C VAL A 4 -4.81 -34.82 6.49
N PHE A 5 -4.81 -35.04 5.18
CA PHE A 5 -4.52 -33.99 4.21
C PHE A 5 -5.60 -32.89 4.23
N GLY A 6 -6.88 -33.26 4.29
CA GLY A 6 -7.99 -32.31 4.41
C GLY A 6 -7.92 -31.47 5.69
N VAL A 7 -7.60 -32.10 6.82
CA VAL A 7 -7.41 -31.40 8.11
C VAL A 7 -6.22 -30.43 8.03
N ALA A 8 -5.11 -30.85 7.42
CA ALA A 8 -3.94 -29.98 7.23
C ALA A 8 -4.27 -28.76 6.36
N LEU A 9 -5.03 -28.93 5.26
CA LEU A 9 -5.46 -27.83 4.41
C LEU A 9 -6.42 -26.87 5.14
N LEU A 10 -7.36 -27.39 5.93
CA LEU A 10 -8.27 -26.55 6.72
C LEU A 10 -7.51 -25.77 7.79
N ALA A 11 -6.60 -26.41 8.52
CA ALA A 11 -5.78 -25.75 9.53
C ALA A 11 -4.92 -24.65 8.90
N ALA A 12 -4.32 -24.90 7.73
CA ALA A 12 -3.58 -23.89 7.00
C ALA A 12 -4.48 -22.73 6.56
N ALA A 13 -5.70 -23.00 6.07
CA ALA A 13 -6.63 -21.95 5.68
C ALA A 13 -7.03 -21.06 6.88
N VAL A 14 -7.39 -21.67 8.01
CA VAL A 14 -7.77 -20.94 9.24
C VAL A 14 -6.58 -20.15 9.79
N ALA A 15 -5.38 -20.74 9.79
CA ALA A 15 -4.17 -20.06 10.25
C ALA A 15 -3.77 -18.84 9.39
N ASN A 16 -4.23 -18.77 8.14
CA ASN A 16 -3.97 -17.67 7.21
C ASN A 16 -5.16 -16.70 7.06
N MET A 17 -6.25 -16.88 7.82
CA MET A 17 -7.37 -15.93 7.80
C MET A 17 -6.97 -14.60 8.43
N THR A 18 -7.20 -13.51 7.70
CA THR A 18 -6.99 -12.15 8.21
C THR A 18 -8.23 -11.64 8.96
N PRO A 19 -8.08 -10.71 9.91
CA PRO A 19 -9.21 -10.04 10.55
C PRO A 19 -10.11 -9.35 9.51
N LYS A 20 -11.42 -9.29 9.79
CA LYS A 20 -12.38 -8.60 8.92
C LYS A 20 -11.99 -7.10 8.80
N PRO A 21 -11.92 -6.54 7.59
CA PRO A 21 -11.58 -5.13 7.41
C PRO A 21 -12.64 -4.21 8.00
N LEU A 22 -12.20 -3.14 8.67
CA LEU A 22 -13.08 -2.10 9.18
C LEU A 22 -13.45 -1.08 8.09
N GLY A 23 -14.71 -0.64 8.10
CA GLY A 23 -15.26 0.36 7.17
C GLY A 23 -14.80 1.80 7.47
N VAL A 24 -15.27 2.75 6.66
CA VAL A 24 -14.85 4.17 6.74
C VAL A 24 -15.23 4.83 8.07
N ASP A 25 -16.31 4.38 8.70
CA ASP A 25 -16.87 4.90 9.95
C ASP A 25 -16.20 4.34 11.21
N ALA A 26 -15.12 3.57 11.09
CA ALA A 26 -14.37 3.08 12.24
C ALA A 26 -13.87 4.27 13.11
N PRO A 27 -13.71 4.10 14.43
CA PRO A 27 -13.19 5.16 15.29
C PRO A 27 -11.89 5.78 14.74
N ALA A 28 -11.71 7.09 14.95
CA ALA A 28 -10.60 7.83 14.33
C ALA A 28 -9.21 7.31 14.73
N GLY A 29 -9.07 6.82 15.97
CA GLY A 29 -7.83 6.28 16.52
C GLY A 29 -7.53 4.82 16.15
N VAL A 30 -8.42 4.14 15.42
CA VAL A 30 -8.16 2.78 14.94
C VAL A 30 -7.88 2.77 13.44
N PHE A 31 -7.06 1.82 13.00
CA PHE A 31 -6.85 1.60 11.58
C PHE A 31 -8.17 1.19 10.89
N SER A 32 -8.46 1.82 9.74
CA SER A 32 -9.61 1.49 8.90
C SER A 32 -9.13 1.12 7.50
N ALA A 33 -9.38 -0.12 7.10
CA ALA A 33 -9.12 -0.57 5.74
C ALA A 33 -9.97 0.21 4.73
N GLY A 34 -11.20 0.57 5.09
CA GLY A 34 -12.07 1.41 4.26
C GLY A 34 -11.47 2.78 3.96
N ARG A 35 -10.94 3.48 4.98
CA ARG A 35 -10.24 4.77 4.78
C ARG A 35 -8.94 4.58 4.00
N ALA A 36 -8.15 3.56 4.31
CA ALA A 36 -6.89 3.28 3.62
C ALA A 36 -7.11 3.01 2.11
N MET A 37 -8.17 2.27 1.77
CA MET A 37 -8.52 1.93 0.38
C MET A 37 -8.97 3.14 -0.45
N VAL A 38 -9.34 4.28 0.16
CA VAL A 38 -9.57 5.52 -0.60
C VAL A 38 -8.25 6.01 -1.18
N ASP A 39 -7.20 6.04 -0.36
CA ASP A 39 -5.89 6.51 -0.78
C ASP A 39 -5.16 5.46 -1.65
N ASP A 40 -5.30 4.17 -1.34
CA ASP A 40 -4.68 3.06 -2.09
C ASP A 40 -5.13 3.01 -3.55
N ARG A 41 -6.41 3.24 -3.83
CA ARG A 41 -6.93 3.28 -5.21
C ARG A 41 -6.36 4.42 -6.04
N VAL A 42 -5.91 5.50 -5.41
CA VAL A 42 -5.22 6.61 -6.10
C VAL A 42 -3.78 6.20 -6.40
N ILE A 43 -3.10 5.61 -5.42
CA ILE A 43 -1.68 5.26 -5.47
C ILE A 43 -1.43 4.09 -6.43
N ALA A 44 -2.20 3.01 -6.30
CA ALA A 44 -1.99 1.74 -6.99
C ALA A 44 -2.54 1.71 -8.43
N LYS A 45 -2.97 2.86 -8.99
CA LYS A 45 -3.62 2.93 -10.29
C LYS A 45 -2.73 2.45 -11.44
N VAL A 46 -1.44 2.76 -11.39
CA VAL A 46 -0.43 2.35 -12.38
C VAL A 46 0.91 2.09 -11.68
N PRO A 47 1.79 1.23 -12.22
CA PRO A 47 3.16 1.12 -11.74
C PRO A 47 3.85 2.49 -11.73
N HIS A 48 4.53 2.82 -10.64
CA HIS A 48 5.21 4.10 -10.47
C HIS A 48 6.70 3.91 -10.15
N PRO A 49 7.54 3.50 -11.14
CA PRO A 49 8.98 3.39 -10.96
C PRO A 49 9.62 4.68 -10.44
N VAL A 50 10.67 4.57 -9.65
CA VAL A 50 11.37 5.72 -9.08
C VAL A 50 11.82 6.69 -10.19
N GLY A 51 11.47 7.97 -10.02
CA GLY A 51 11.79 9.02 -10.98
C GLY A 51 10.87 9.13 -12.19
N SER A 52 9.86 8.25 -12.32
CA SER A 52 8.81 8.38 -13.35
C SER A 52 7.82 9.51 -13.03
N PRO A 53 7.11 10.05 -14.05
CA PRO A 53 6.00 10.98 -13.83
C PRO A 53 4.93 10.44 -12.86
N ALA A 54 4.60 9.14 -12.96
CA ALA A 54 3.65 8.49 -12.07
C ALA A 54 4.12 8.50 -10.60
N ASN A 55 5.40 8.26 -10.35
CA ASN A 55 5.98 8.34 -9.01
C ASN A 55 5.93 9.76 -8.44
N TYR A 56 6.21 10.78 -9.26
CA TYR A 56 6.07 12.17 -8.81
C TYR A 56 4.62 12.55 -8.50
N ALA A 57 3.65 12.05 -9.30
CA ALA A 57 2.24 12.28 -9.04
C ALA A 57 1.80 11.69 -7.70
N VAL A 58 2.18 10.43 -7.41
CA VAL A 58 1.91 9.77 -6.12
C VAL A 58 2.57 10.52 -4.97
N ARG A 59 3.83 10.95 -5.12
CA ARG A 59 4.51 11.76 -4.08
C ARG A 59 3.75 13.05 -3.77
N ASN A 60 3.31 13.77 -4.79
CA ASN A 60 2.57 15.02 -4.61
C ASN A 60 1.23 14.79 -3.91
N TYR A 61 0.53 13.72 -4.29
CA TYR A 61 -0.69 13.29 -3.63
C TYR A 61 -0.48 13.00 -2.13
N LEU A 62 0.55 12.23 -1.79
CA LEU A 62 0.88 11.90 -0.40
C LEU A 62 1.23 13.14 0.43
N VAL A 63 2.00 14.08 -0.13
CA VAL A 63 2.31 15.35 0.53
C VAL A 63 1.03 16.13 0.82
N GLY A 64 0.14 16.26 -0.18
CA GLY A 64 -1.16 16.93 0.02
C GLY A 64 -2.01 16.25 1.09
N ARG A 65 -2.09 14.92 1.06
CA ARG A 65 -2.86 14.12 2.03
C ARG A 65 -2.34 14.29 3.45
N MET A 66 -1.02 14.21 3.65
CA MET A 66 -0.40 14.42 4.95
C MET A 66 -0.66 15.84 5.49
N THR A 67 -0.56 16.86 4.64
CA THR A 67 -0.87 18.25 5.04
C THR A 67 -2.33 18.43 5.45
N GLN A 68 -3.28 17.81 4.74
CA GLN A 68 -4.71 17.83 5.11
C GLN A 68 -4.98 17.17 6.46
N LEU A 69 -4.14 16.20 6.86
CA LEU A 69 -4.21 15.56 8.17
C LEU A 69 -3.50 16.37 9.28
N GLY A 70 -3.00 17.57 8.96
CA GLY A 70 -2.30 18.44 9.92
C GLY A 70 -0.83 18.07 10.15
N LEU A 71 -0.25 17.23 9.29
CA LEU A 71 1.17 16.85 9.37
C LEU A 71 2.05 17.87 8.61
N ALA A 72 3.35 17.89 8.95
CA ALA A 72 4.37 18.70 8.28
C ALA A 72 5.35 17.81 7.49
N PRO A 73 4.97 17.29 6.31
CA PRO A 73 5.79 16.36 5.55
C PRO A 73 7.07 17.03 5.02
N ARG A 74 8.18 16.29 5.07
CA ARG A 74 9.47 16.70 4.47
C ARG A 74 9.89 15.68 3.44
N SER A 75 10.37 16.16 2.29
CA SER A 75 10.93 15.30 1.26
C SER A 75 12.44 15.46 1.20
N ASN A 76 13.16 14.33 1.22
CA ASN A 76 14.59 14.30 1.00
C ASN A 76 14.86 14.03 -0.49
N ALA A 77 15.72 14.84 -1.10
CA ALA A 77 16.18 14.55 -2.47
C ALA A 77 17.08 13.31 -2.43
N SER A 78 16.64 12.22 -3.05
CA SER A 78 17.49 11.07 -3.35
C SER A 78 18.08 11.26 -4.73
N THR A 79 19.41 11.27 -4.86
CA THR A 79 20.08 11.23 -6.17
C THR A 79 19.62 9.98 -6.91
N PRO A 80 19.04 10.08 -8.13
CA PRO A 80 18.65 8.91 -8.89
C PRO A 80 19.89 8.03 -9.10
N SER A 81 19.84 6.82 -8.56
CA SER A 81 20.91 5.84 -8.79
C SER A 81 21.09 5.66 -10.30
N ARG A 82 22.33 5.77 -10.78
CA ARG A 82 22.69 5.63 -12.21
C ARG A 82 22.23 4.29 -12.78
N ASN A 83 22.00 3.27 -11.94
CA ASN A 83 21.54 1.94 -12.32
C ASN A 83 20.03 1.85 -12.65
N ALA A 84 19.20 2.81 -12.21
CA ALA A 84 17.75 2.74 -12.35
C ALA A 84 17.30 2.92 -13.81
N ARG A 85 18.09 3.64 -14.61
CA ARG A 85 17.86 3.86 -16.05
C ARG A 85 18.26 2.66 -16.92
N ALA A 86 19.13 1.78 -16.40
CA ALA A 86 19.73 0.69 -17.17
C ALA A 86 19.02 -0.66 -16.99
N ARG A 87 18.01 -0.76 -16.11
CA ARG A 87 17.39 -2.04 -15.68
C ARG A 87 15.87 -2.07 -15.76
N SER A 88 15.20 -1.19 -16.50
CA SER A 88 13.74 -1.26 -16.71
C SER A 88 13.40 -2.03 -17.99
N PRO A 89 12.88 -3.28 -17.91
CA PRO A 89 12.34 -4.01 -19.06
C PRO A 89 10.84 -3.73 -19.31
N TRP A 90 10.32 -2.60 -18.79
CA TRP A 90 8.94 -2.16 -18.96
C TRP A 90 8.92 -0.74 -19.52
#